data_AF-M3EVJ0-F1
#
_entry.id   AF-M3EVJ0-F1
#
_cell.length_a   1.000
_cell.length_b   1.000
_cell.length_c   1.000
_cell.angle_alpha   90.00
_cell.angle_beta   90.00
_cell.angle_gamma   90.00
#
_symmetry.space_group_name_H-M   'P 1'
#
loop_
_entity.id
_entity.type
_entity.pdbx_description
1 polymer ?
#
loop_
_entity_poly.entity_id
_entity_poly.type
_entity_poly.pdbx_seq_one_letter_code
_entity_poly.pdbx_strand_id
1 'polypeptide(L)'
;MSRNSGDSGNSGNSRGSGSSGNSYARHRPGRRTAVATGLVLALGLGVSTQAVAQAPAPAPVSASTSAKASAMASAPVRSITGFNGDTVTEVADFYGAYIDAKDAPRGPDKALAKALRAHYLTPAFARKLTAWEKKHKVDGLLRAKNVPTRWKVSEGRKGLEVVVTLTFGGAGESPTTKTRFVVEQDLIDGIKSIRTTSTAPEKASAAVRSVSGRTGDSVTQVADFYGAYVDAKEAYPRPDKALAKALRAHYLTPTLAKKVTAWEKKHKMDGVLRARNVPVDWTVTGDGESREIAVTHSFGGGESPTTTTRLALKADAFNGITDIRTTKAH
;
A
#
# COMPACT_ATOMS: atom_id res chain seq x y z
N MET A 1 0.97 3.94 -87.94
CA MET A 1 -0.14 3.12 -88.48
C MET A 1 -0.40 1.97 -87.51
N SER A 2 -1.65 1.86 -87.05
CA SER A 2 -2.40 0.66 -86.58
C SER A 2 -1.79 -0.25 -85.49
N ARG A 3 -2.41 -0.38 -84.30
CA ARG A 3 -3.58 -1.24 -83.92
C ARG A 3 -3.20 -2.74 -83.88
N ASN A 4 -3.62 -3.61 -82.96
CA ASN A 4 -4.53 -3.62 -81.80
C ASN A 4 -4.47 -5.04 -81.16
N SER A 5 -5.12 -5.19 -80.00
CA SER A 5 -5.65 -6.44 -79.41
C SER A 5 -4.63 -7.32 -78.66
N GLY A 6 -4.81 -7.74 -77.41
CA GLY A 6 -5.97 -7.75 -76.51
C GLY A 6 -6.03 -9.13 -75.85
N ASP A 7 -6.04 -9.21 -74.52
CA ASP A 7 -6.77 -10.29 -73.84
C ASP A 7 -7.16 -9.89 -72.41
N SER A 8 -8.33 -10.40 -72.04
CA SER A 8 -9.18 -10.00 -70.93
C SER A 8 -9.07 -11.03 -69.80
N GLY A 9 -9.04 -10.56 -68.56
CA GLY A 9 -9.12 -11.42 -67.37
C GLY A 9 -9.88 -10.73 -66.24
N ASN A 10 -11.20 -10.88 -66.24
CA ASN A 10 -12.10 -10.51 -65.15
C ASN A 10 -12.47 -11.78 -64.36
N SER A 11 -12.37 -11.73 -63.03
CA SER A 11 -13.34 -12.26 -62.03
C SER A 11 -12.65 -12.62 -60.72
N GLY A 12 -13.18 -12.15 -59.58
CA GLY A 12 -12.78 -12.70 -58.28
C GLY A 12 -13.01 -11.82 -57.07
N ASN A 13 -14.28 -11.46 -56.82
CA ASN A 13 -14.73 -10.80 -55.60
C ASN A 13 -14.46 -11.70 -54.37
N SER A 14 -13.82 -11.19 -53.32
CA SER A 14 -13.82 -11.81 -51.99
C SER A 14 -13.72 -10.76 -50.89
N ARG A 15 -14.87 -10.55 -50.27
CA ARG A 15 -15.11 -9.76 -49.06
C ARG A 15 -14.25 -10.32 -47.91
N GLY A 16 -13.46 -9.46 -47.29
CA GLY A 16 -12.78 -9.71 -46.02
C GLY A 16 -13.08 -8.56 -45.07
N SER A 17 -13.89 -8.84 -44.05
CA SER A 17 -14.45 -7.94 -43.06
C SER A 17 -13.41 -6.99 -42.44
N GLY A 18 -13.63 -5.68 -42.61
CA GLY A 18 -12.98 -4.66 -41.81
C GLY A 18 -13.45 -4.77 -40.36
N SER A 19 -12.61 -5.33 -39.50
CA SER A 19 -12.84 -5.38 -38.07
C SER A 19 -12.79 -3.96 -37.51
N SER A 20 -13.97 -3.44 -37.17
CA SER A 20 -14.17 -2.27 -36.33
C SER A 20 -13.21 -2.34 -35.13
N GLY A 21 -12.28 -1.39 -35.05
CA GLY A 21 -11.45 -1.17 -33.88
C GLY A 21 -12.34 -0.69 -32.74
N ASN A 22 -12.77 -1.60 -31.87
CA ASN A 22 -13.39 -1.24 -30.60
C ASN A 22 -12.33 -0.64 -29.69
N SER A 23 -12.18 0.68 -29.79
CA SER A 23 -11.50 1.53 -28.83
C SER A 23 -12.24 1.47 -27.50
N TYR A 24 -11.83 0.57 -26.60
CA TYR A 24 -12.27 0.59 -25.22
C TYR A 24 -11.62 1.78 -24.51
N ALA A 25 -12.26 2.94 -24.60
CA ALA A 25 -12.01 4.08 -23.75
C ALA A 25 -12.27 3.65 -22.29
N ARG A 26 -11.23 3.52 -21.47
CA ARG A 26 -11.39 3.26 -20.04
C ARG A 26 -11.97 4.50 -19.38
N HIS A 27 -13.23 4.39 -18.96
CA HIS A 27 -13.86 5.37 -18.08
C HIS A 27 -13.20 5.33 -16.70
N ARG A 28 -12.60 6.46 -16.31
CA ARG A 28 -12.15 6.72 -14.95
C ARG A 28 -13.37 6.94 -14.05
N PRO A 29 -13.54 6.21 -12.93
CA PRO A 29 -14.50 6.63 -11.92
C PRO A 29 -13.98 7.89 -11.22
N GLY A 30 -14.76 8.97 -11.30
CA GLY A 30 -14.43 10.28 -10.75
C GLY A 30 -14.38 10.30 -9.23
N ARG A 31 -13.41 11.06 -8.70
CA ARG A 31 -13.27 11.40 -7.28
C ARG A 31 -14.56 12.11 -6.80
N ARG A 32 -15.24 11.58 -5.79
CA ARG A 32 -16.34 12.28 -5.10
C ARG A 32 -15.88 12.76 -3.72
N THR A 33 -15.93 14.06 -3.52
CA THR A 33 -15.83 14.77 -2.25
C THR A 33 -17.12 14.57 -1.46
N ALA A 34 -17.03 13.92 -0.29
CA ALA A 34 -18.10 13.91 0.70
C ALA A 34 -17.88 15.08 1.66
N VAL A 35 -18.78 16.07 1.62
CA VAL A 35 -18.83 17.16 2.60
C VAL A 35 -19.83 16.75 3.68
N ALA A 36 -19.34 16.51 4.90
CA ALA A 36 -20.18 16.23 6.06
C ALA A 36 -20.44 17.55 6.81
N THR A 37 -21.65 18.09 6.70
CA THR A 37 -22.16 19.16 7.57
C THR A 37 -22.87 18.54 8.77
N GLY A 38 -22.22 18.55 9.93
CA GLY A 38 -22.87 18.27 11.21
C GLY A 38 -23.16 19.60 11.93
N LEU A 39 -24.45 19.92 12.11
CA LEU A 39 -24.92 21.01 12.94
C LEU A 39 -25.55 20.40 14.20
N VAL A 40 -25.00 20.68 15.38
CA VAL A 40 -25.59 20.36 16.68
C VAL A 40 -26.08 21.66 17.29
N LEU A 41 -27.37 21.75 17.59
CA LEU A 41 -27.93 22.77 18.48
C LEU A 41 -28.43 22.11 19.77
N ALA A 42 -27.96 22.64 20.89
CA ALA A 42 -28.31 22.28 22.25
C ALA A 42 -29.28 23.32 22.84
N LEU A 43 -30.32 22.86 23.54
CA LEU A 43 -31.15 23.54 24.55
C LEU A 43 -31.81 22.40 25.36
N GLY A 44 -31.95 22.32 26.68
CA GLY A 44 -31.79 23.25 27.79
C GLY A 44 -32.96 23.06 28.79
N LEU A 45 -32.65 22.94 30.09
CA LEU A 45 -33.42 23.39 31.28
C LEU A 45 -34.52 22.51 31.95
N GLY A 46 -34.44 22.49 33.30
CA GLY A 46 -35.52 22.26 34.27
C GLY A 46 -35.24 21.09 35.24
N VAL A 47 -35.42 21.12 36.57
CA VAL A 47 -36.05 22.05 37.55
C VAL A 47 -35.49 21.68 38.96
N SER A 48 -35.38 22.66 39.86
CA SER A 48 -34.95 22.53 41.27
C SER A 48 -36.09 22.18 42.23
N THR A 49 -35.83 21.50 43.35
CA THR A 49 -36.57 21.67 44.63
C THR A 49 -35.74 21.15 45.82
N GLN A 50 -35.72 21.94 46.91
CA GLN A 50 -35.08 21.68 48.20
C GLN A 50 -35.98 20.84 49.13
N ALA A 51 -35.40 20.11 50.09
CA ALA A 51 -35.92 20.00 51.46
C ALA A 51 -34.90 19.32 52.40
N VAL A 52 -34.91 19.74 53.67
CA VAL A 52 -33.94 19.47 54.75
C VAL A 52 -34.49 18.41 55.72
N ALA A 53 -33.58 17.67 56.35
CA ALA A 53 -33.57 17.27 57.78
C ALA A 53 -33.56 15.77 58.15
N GLN A 54 -32.64 15.47 59.08
CA GLN A 54 -32.61 14.47 60.16
C GLN A 54 -31.54 13.35 60.09
N ALA A 55 -30.70 13.34 61.14
CA ALA A 55 -29.74 12.30 61.55
C ALA A 55 -30.37 11.41 62.66
N PRO A 56 -29.70 10.39 63.29
CA PRO A 56 -28.37 9.79 63.07
C PRO A 56 -28.26 8.22 63.14
N ALA A 57 -27.05 7.71 62.82
CA ALA A 57 -26.34 6.45 63.25
C ALA A 57 -26.66 5.07 62.60
N PRO A 58 -25.74 4.05 62.60
CA PRO A 58 -24.27 4.01 62.72
C PRO A 58 -23.51 3.17 61.62
N ALA A 59 -22.17 3.34 61.61
CA ALA A 59 -21.01 2.58 61.04
C ALA A 59 -21.21 1.16 60.41
N PRO A 60 -20.39 0.71 59.42
CA PRO A 60 -18.95 0.47 59.64
C PRO A 60 -17.98 0.88 58.50
N VAL A 61 -16.75 1.08 58.95
CA VAL A 61 -15.50 1.20 58.20
C VAL A 61 -15.27 0.04 57.23
N SER A 62 -14.84 0.34 56.01
CA SER A 62 -14.06 -0.59 55.19
C SER A 62 -13.10 0.20 54.31
N ALA A 63 -11.82 -0.01 54.59
CA ALA A 63 -10.70 0.54 53.85
C ALA A 63 -10.73 0.04 52.40
N SER A 64 -10.96 0.95 51.46
CA SER A 64 -10.67 0.73 50.05
C SER A 64 -9.25 1.22 49.77
N THR A 65 -8.30 0.30 49.97
CA THR A 65 -6.96 0.37 49.40
C THR A 65 -7.03 0.77 47.92
N SER A 66 -6.42 1.90 47.60
CA SER A 66 -6.21 2.37 46.23
C SER A 66 -5.32 1.39 45.46
N ALA A 67 -5.92 0.42 44.79
CA ALA A 67 -5.27 -0.29 43.70
C ALA A 67 -5.33 0.59 42.46
N LYS A 68 -4.28 1.39 42.26
CA LYS A 68 -4.01 2.11 41.01
C LYS A 68 -3.69 1.07 39.93
N ALA A 69 -4.72 0.46 39.35
CA ALA A 69 -4.61 -0.28 38.11
C ALA A 69 -4.26 0.73 37.01
N SER A 70 -2.98 0.78 36.65
CA SER A 70 -2.50 1.53 35.50
C SER A 70 -3.10 0.88 34.26
N ALA A 71 -4.24 1.39 33.79
CA ALA A 71 -4.73 1.10 32.45
C ALA A 71 -3.65 1.59 31.48
N MET A 72 -2.86 0.66 30.93
CA MET A 72 -2.06 0.94 29.74
C MET A 72 -3.04 1.41 28.67
N ALA A 73 -3.02 2.71 28.36
CA ALA A 73 -3.76 3.25 27.25
C ALA A 73 -3.30 2.50 25.99
N SER A 74 -4.20 1.73 25.39
CA SER A 74 -3.92 1.01 24.15
C SER A 74 -3.39 2.00 23.11
N ALA A 75 -2.27 1.67 22.47
CA ALA A 75 -1.69 2.52 21.44
C ALA A 75 -2.75 2.86 20.36
N PRO A 76 -2.74 4.08 19.79
CA PRO A 76 -3.72 4.46 18.79
C PRO A 76 -3.61 3.54 17.57
N VAL A 77 -4.76 2.98 17.16
CA VAL A 77 -4.86 2.16 15.95
C VAL A 77 -4.40 2.99 14.74
N ARG A 78 -3.41 2.48 14.03
CA ARG A 78 -2.94 3.05 12.76
C ARG A 78 -3.66 2.42 11.59
N SER A 79 -3.80 3.20 10.52
CA SER A 79 -4.41 2.78 9.26
C SER A 79 -3.52 3.21 8.09
N ILE A 80 -3.26 2.30 7.16
CA ILE A 80 -2.58 2.56 5.89
C ILE A 80 -3.50 2.07 4.78
N THR A 81 -3.81 2.94 3.82
CA THR A 81 -4.74 2.64 2.72
C THR A 81 -4.05 2.84 1.38
N GLY A 82 -4.21 1.88 0.49
CA GLY A 82 -3.72 1.91 -0.89
C GLY A 82 -4.84 1.66 -1.90
N PHE A 83 -4.61 2.16 -3.11
CA PHE A 83 -5.57 2.16 -4.22
C PHE A 83 -4.81 1.83 -5.51
N ASN A 84 -5.30 0.90 -6.31
CA ASN A 84 -4.63 0.52 -7.56
C ASN A 84 -4.69 1.63 -8.60
N GLY A 85 -3.57 1.85 -9.30
CA GLY A 85 -3.43 2.91 -10.30
C GLY A 85 -3.25 4.31 -9.70
N ASP A 86 -3.10 4.43 -8.38
CA ASP A 86 -2.74 5.67 -7.71
C ASP A 86 -1.21 5.79 -7.58
N THR A 87 -0.65 6.87 -8.14
CA THR A 87 0.81 7.07 -8.24
C THR A 87 1.51 7.18 -6.88
N VAL A 88 0.83 7.70 -5.85
CA VAL A 88 1.39 7.75 -4.48
C VAL A 88 1.45 6.36 -3.88
N THR A 89 0.42 5.54 -4.12
CA THR A 89 0.32 4.17 -3.64
C THR A 89 1.40 3.30 -4.28
N GLU A 90 1.50 3.25 -5.61
CA GLU A 90 2.49 2.41 -6.31
C GLU A 90 3.93 2.73 -5.87
N VAL A 91 4.25 4.03 -5.66
CA VAL A 91 5.58 4.42 -5.18
C VAL A 91 5.77 4.12 -3.69
N ALA A 92 4.73 4.22 -2.87
CA ALA A 92 4.78 3.81 -1.47
C ALA A 92 5.01 2.31 -1.34
N ASP A 93 4.27 1.50 -2.11
CA ASP A 93 4.36 0.05 -2.14
C ASP A 93 5.75 -0.40 -2.58
N PHE A 94 6.30 0.24 -3.62
CA PHE A 94 7.68 0.02 -4.04
C PHE A 94 8.71 0.38 -2.96
N TYR A 95 8.70 1.61 -2.43
CA TYR A 95 9.72 2.04 -1.47
C TYR A 95 9.61 1.30 -0.15
N GLY A 96 8.40 1.04 0.34
CA GLY A 96 8.15 0.25 1.54
C GLY A 96 8.76 -1.15 1.41
N ALA A 97 8.34 -1.90 0.38
CA ALA A 97 8.86 -3.25 0.15
C ALA A 97 10.36 -3.29 -0.17
N TYR A 98 10.89 -2.26 -0.84
CA TYR A 98 12.33 -2.16 -1.12
C TYR A 98 13.14 -1.89 0.14
N ILE A 99 12.62 -1.07 1.07
CA ILE A 99 13.23 -0.78 2.36
C ILE A 99 13.22 -2.04 3.23
N ASP A 100 12.09 -2.74 3.31
CA ASP A 100 11.99 -4.03 4.02
C ASP A 100 12.98 -5.06 3.46
N ALA A 101 13.08 -5.18 2.13
CA ALA A 101 14.04 -6.07 1.50
C ALA A 101 15.49 -5.73 1.87
N LYS A 102 15.79 -4.47 2.19
CA LYS A 102 17.14 -4.00 2.56
C LYS A 102 17.43 -4.13 4.05
N ASP A 103 16.42 -4.00 4.91
CA ASP A 103 16.53 -4.07 6.38
C ASP A 103 16.07 -5.42 6.96
N ALA A 104 15.91 -6.44 6.13
CA ALA A 104 15.33 -7.69 6.59
C ALA A 104 16.12 -8.29 7.76
N PRO A 105 15.44 -8.85 8.80
CA PRO A 105 16.10 -9.31 10.03
C PRO A 105 17.20 -10.37 9.84
N ARG A 106 17.15 -11.11 8.73
CA ARG A 106 18.12 -12.15 8.36
C ARG A 106 19.18 -11.65 7.36
N GLY A 107 19.30 -10.33 7.24
CA GLY A 107 20.12 -9.65 6.24
C GLY A 107 19.36 -9.36 4.93
N PRO A 108 19.92 -8.50 4.05
CA PRO A 108 19.21 -8.01 2.88
C PRO A 108 18.76 -9.12 1.92
N ASP A 109 17.48 -9.09 1.54
CA ASP A 109 16.90 -9.95 0.51
C ASP A 109 17.19 -9.38 -0.88
N LYS A 110 18.33 -9.81 -1.42
CA LYS A 110 18.79 -9.40 -2.75
C LYS A 110 17.86 -9.87 -3.87
N ALA A 111 17.14 -10.98 -3.68
CA ALA A 111 16.25 -11.53 -4.69
C ALA A 111 14.97 -10.68 -4.78
N LEU A 112 14.38 -10.33 -3.64
CA LEU A 112 13.23 -9.42 -3.59
C LEU A 112 13.62 -8.03 -4.09
N ALA A 113 14.73 -7.46 -3.61
CA ALA A 113 15.19 -6.15 -4.07
C ALA A 113 15.42 -6.09 -5.59
N LYS A 114 15.93 -7.18 -6.18
CA LYS A 114 16.08 -7.31 -7.64
C LYS A 114 14.72 -7.39 -8.35
N ALA A 115 13.79 -8.19 -7.83
CA ALA A 115 12.44 -8.32 -8.42
C ALA A 115 11.68 -7.00 -8.38
N LEU A 116 11.70 -6.29 -7.24
CA LEU A 116 11.09 -4.97 -7.09
C LEU A 116 11.66 -3.97 -8.11
N ARG A 117 12.98 -3.91 -8.26
CA ARG A 117 13.62 -3.01 -9.24
C ARG A 117 13.29 -3.36 -10.68
N ALA A 118 13.10 -4.64 -11.00
CA ALA A 118 12.70 -5.06 -12.34
C ALA A 118 11.24 -4.73 -12.65
N HIS A 119 10.40 -4.72 -11.61
CA HIS A 119 8.97 -4.45 -11.72
C HIS A 119 8.67 -2.95 -11.84
N TYR A 120 9.17 -2.16 -10.89
CA TYR A 120 8.76 -0.77 -10.73
C TYR A 120 9.61 0.24 -11.49
N LEU A 121 10.80 -0.14 -11.98
CA LEU A 121 11.66 0.78 -12.72
C LEU A 121 11.57 0.49 -14.21
N THR A 122 11.48 1.56 -15.01
CA THR A 122 11.70 1.43 -16.45
C THR A 122 13.09 0.80 -16.70
N PRO A 123 13.25 -0.09 -17.71
CA PRO A 123 14.55 -0.69 -18.02
C PRO A 123 15.64 0.34 -18.30
N ALA A 124 15.28 1.47 -18.92
CA ALA A 124 16.19 2.58 -19.18
C ALA A 124 16.68 3.23 -17.88
N PHE A 125 15.78 3.47 -16.92
CA PHE A 125 16.15 4.04 -15.64
C PHE A 125 16.97 3.06 -14.80
N ALA A 126 16.61 1.77 -14.78
CA ALA A 126 17.37 0.73 -14.07
C ALA A 126 18.85 0.65 -14.52
N ARG A 127 19.11 0.81 -15.83
CA ARG A 127 20.49 0.88 -16.38
C ARG A 127 21.23 2.13 -15.91
N LYS A 128 20.59 3.31 -16.00
CA LYS A 128 21.17 4.57 -15.50
C LYS A 128 21.51 4.49 -14.03
N LEU A 129 20.62 3.89 -13.23
CA LEU A 129 20.80 3.72 -11.81
C LEU A 129 21.97 2.79 -11.49
N THR A 130 22.09 1.65 -12.18
CA THR A 130 23.23 0.73 -12.04
C THR A 130 24.56 1.41 -12.34
N ALA A 131 24.62 2.19 -13.43
CA ALA A 131 25.82 2.95 -13.78
C ALA A 131 26.19 3.99 -12.72
N TRP A 132 25.18 4.68 -12.17
CA TRP A 132 25.37 5.64 -11.09
C TRP A 132 25.85 4.95 -9.81
N GLU A 133 25.25 3.83 -9.41
CA GLU A 133 25.64 3.07 -8.21
C GLU A 133 27.08 2.56 -8.31
N LYS A 134 27.50 2.10 -9.50
CA LYS A 134 28.89 1.69 -9.75
C LYS A 134 29.88 2.84 -9.50
N LYS A 135 29.52 4.06 -9.87
CA LYS A 135 30.34 5.27 -9.68
C LYS A 135 30.32 5.74 -8.23
N HIS A 136 29.16 5.76 -7.58
CA HIS A 136 28.96 6.41 -6.28
C HIS A 136 29.07 5.47 -5.07
N LYS A 137 29.07 4.15 -5.27
CA LYS A 137 29.24 3.13 -4.21
C LYS A 137 28.22 3.24 -3.08
N VAL A 138 27.01 3.70 -3.40
CA VAL A 138 25.85 3.77 -2.50
C VAL A 138 24.61 3.29 -3.25
N ASP A 139 23.54 2.95 -2.53
CA ASP A 139 22.28 2.57 -3.16
C ASP A 139 21.68 3.76 -3.91
N GLY A 140 21.32 3.57 -5.18
CA GLY A 140 20.85 4.63 -6.05
C GLY A 140 19.44 5.10 -5.72
N LEU A 141 18.58 4.24 -5.17
CA LEU A 141 17.21 4.58 -4.79
C LEU A 141 17.18 5.27 -3.43
N LEU A 142 18.04 4.84 -2.51
CA LEU A 142 18.13 5.45 -1.17
C LEU A 142 19.06 6.67 -1.15
N ARG A 143 19.96 6.79 -2.13
CA ARG A 143 21.10 7.73 -2.16
C ARG A 143 21.95 7.67 -0.89
N ALA A 144 22.06 6.49 -0.29
CA ALA A 144 22.70 6.27 1.00
C ALA A 144 23.31 4.86 1.08
N LYS A 145 24.18 4.65 2.07
CA LYS A 145 24.76 3.32 2.38
C LYS A 145 23.89 2.53 3.35
N ASN A 146 23.20 3.22 4.24
CA ASN A 146 22.30 2.65 5.24
C ASN A 146 20.85 2.66 4.74
N VAL A 147 19.99 1.96 5.47
CA VAL A 147 18.55 1.90 5.22
C VAL A 147 17.85 2.99 6.05
N PRO A 148 16.85 3.70 5.52
CA PRO A 148 16.07 4.64 6.31
C PRO A 148 15.26 3.93 7.42
N THR A 149 15.03 4.63 8.52
CA THR A 149 14.17 4.17 9.63
C THR A 149 12.70 4.58 9.43
N ARG A 150 12.46 5.60 8.60
CA ARG A 150 11.12 6.08 8.22
C ARG A 150 11.12 6.57 6.78
N TRP A 151 9.97 6.43 6.15
CA TRP A 151 9.75 6.95 4.81
C TRP A 151 8.36 7.58 4.69
N LYS A 152 8.21 8.52 3.75
CA LYS A 152 6.94 9.15 3.40
C LYS A 152 6.90 9.40 1.89
N VAL A 153 5.80 9.04 1.25
CA VAL A 153 5.48 9.38 -0.13
C VAL A 153 4.29 10.34 -0.11
N SER A 154 4.36 11.44 -0.85
CA SER A 154 3.25 12.39 -1.01
C SER A 154 3.08 12.80 -2.46
N GLU A 155 1.90 13.28 -2.83
CA GLU A 155 1.69 13.86 -4.16
C GLU A 155 2.72 14.97 -4.44
N GLY A 156 3.22 15.00 -5.68
CA GLY A 156 4.09 16.06 -6.18
C GLY A 156 3.28 17.22 -6.77
N ARG A 157 3.99 18.14 -7.43
CA ARG A 157 3.37 19.34 -8.03
C ARG A 157 2.72 19.07 -9.38
N LYS A 158 3.11 17.98 -10.05
CA LYS A 158 2.62 17.57 -11.36
C LYS A 158 2.04 16.16 -11.26
N GLY A 159 1.02 15.85 -12.06
CA GLY A 159 0.16 14.66 -11.83
C GLY A 159 0.87 13.29 -11.73
N LEU A 160 2.04 13.10 -12.34
CA LEU A 160 2.84 11.86 -12.26
C LEU A 160 4.14 12.01 -11.47
N GLU A 161 4.30 13.14 -10.79
CA GLU A 161 5.39 13.37 -9.85
C GLU A 161 4.89 13.04 -8.44
N VAL A 162 5.71 12.33 -7.67
CA VAL A 162 5.53 12.17 -6.22
C VAL A 162 6.81 12.56 -5.50
N VAL A 163 6.67 12.95 -4.24
CA VAL A 163 7.80 13.32 -3.38
C VAL A 163 8.03 12.21 -2.38
N VAL A 164 9.22 11.63 -2.42
CA VAL A 164 9.68 10.62 -1.44
C VAL A 164 10.60 11.30 -0.44
N THR A 165 10.31 11.17 0.85
CA THR A 165 11.17 11.61 1.95
C THR A 165 11.65 10.40 2.73
N LEU A 166 12.95 10.17 2.73
CA LEU A 166 13.61 9.13 3.53
C LEU A 166 14.25 9.77 4.76
N THR A 167 14.06 9.16 5.93
CA THR A 167 14.69 9.57 7.18
C THR A 167 15.65 8.47 7.64
N PHE A 168 16.90 8.85 7.87
CA PHE A 168 17.99 7.97 8.31
C PHE A 168 18.36 8.30 9.76
N GLY A 169 18.75 7.28 10.52
CA GLY A 169 18.99 7.41 11.96
C GLY A 169 17.71 7.55 12.78
N GLY A 170 17.85 7.69 14.09
CA GLY A 170 16.73 7.69 15.04
C GLY A 170 16.27 6.27 15.46
N ALA A 171 15.56 6.22 16.59
CA ALA A 171 15.48 5.13 17.60
C ALA A 171 16.37 5.36 18.84
N GLY A 172 16.53 6.63 19.24
CA GLY A 172 17.35 7.06 20.40
C GLY A 172 18.69 7.70 20.03
N GLU A 173 19.15 7.53 18.79
CA GLU A 173 20.44 8.05 18.34
C GLU A 173 20.33 9.31 17.47
N SER A 174 21.24 10.25 17.73
CA SER A 174 21.49 11.44 16.92
C SER A 174 22.79 11.28 16.11
N PRO A 175 22.88 11.82 14.88
CA PRO A 175 21.90 12.70 14.23
C PRO A 175 20.92 11.96 13.29
N THR A 176 19.68 12.46 13.22
CA THR A 176 18.72 12.08 12.15
C THR A 176 18.98 12.89 10.88
N THR A 177 19.10 12.23 9.74
CA THR A 177 19.27 12.88 8.42
C THR A 177 18.07 12.61 7.53
N LYS A 178 17.70 13.56 6.65
CA LYS A 178 16.61 13.38 5.67
C LYS A 178 17.12 13.57 4.25
N THR A 179 16.70 12.67 3.37
CA THR A 179 16.90 12.80 1.91
C THR A 179 15.54 12.88 1.24
N ARG A 180 15.39 13.79 0.27
CA ARG A 180 14.14 13.95 -0.48
C ARG A 180 14.36 13.75 -1.98
N PHE A 181 13.41 13.09 -2.61
CA PHE A 181 13.38 12.86 -4.05
C PHE A 181 12.07 13.35 -4.64
N VAL A 182 12.15 13.95 -5.83
CA VAL A 182 11.04 13.94 -6.78
C VAL A 182 11.20 12.68 -7.61
N VAL A 183 10.16 11.84 -7.62
CA VAL A 183 10.07 10.62 -8.41
C VAL A 183 9.10 10.87 -9.54
N GLU A 184 9.54 10.66 -10.77
CA GLU A 184 8.70 10.74 -11.96
C GLU A 184 8.34 9.36 -12.45
N GLN A 185 7.06 9.18 -12.75
CA GLN A 185 6.54 7.96 -13.34
C GLN A 185 6.24 8.14 -14.83
N ASP A 186 6.38 7.06 -15.55
CA ASP A 186 5.69 6.83 -16.81
C ASP A 186 4.28 6.30 -16.52
N LEU A 187 3.32 6.61 -17.39
CA LEU A 187 1.93 6.18 -17.21
C LEU A 187 1.75 4.66 -17.24
N ILE A 188 2.67 3.95 -17.89
CA ILE A 188 2.55 2.51 -18.12
C ILE A 188 3.79 1.79 -17.60
N ASP A 189 4.98 2.34 -17.82
CA ASP A 189 6.24 1.61 -17.62
C ASP A 189 6.89 1.81 -16.23
N GLY A 190 6.22 2.54 -15.32
CA GLY A 190 6.67 2.76 -13.94
C GLY A 190 7.68 3.90 -13.78
N ILE A 191 8.54 3.82 -12.76
CA ILE A 191 9.46 4.89 -12.37
C ILE A 191 10.54 5.09 -13.44
N LYS A 192 10.61 6.31 -14.00
CA LYS A 192 11.56 6.68 -15.05
C LYS A 192 12.66 7.61 -14.60
N SER A 193 12.47 8.33 -13.49
CA SER A 193 13.50 9.20 -12.95
C SER A 193 13.32 9.45 -11.45
N ILE A 194 14.45 9.67 -10.76
CA ILE A 194 14.48 10.22 -9.40
C ILE A 194 15.47 11.38 -9.37
N ARG A 195 15.09 12.49 -8.75
CA ARG A 195 15.95 13.66 -8.58
C ARG A 195 15.94 14.12 -7.14
N THR A 196 17.11 14.30 -6.55
CA THR A 196 17.25 14.90 -5.22
C THR A 196 16.70 16.33 -5.24
N THR A 197 15.97 16.70 -4.20
CA THR A 197 15.45 18.05 -4.02
C THR A 197 15.75 18.56 -2.61
N SER A 198 16.22 19.80 -2.49
CA SER A 198 16.35 20.50 -1.21
C SER A 198 15.03 21.16 -0.80
N THR A 199 14.14 21.39 -1.76
CA THR A 199 12.85 22.07 -1.54
C THR A 199 11.96 21.18 -0.68
N ALA A 200 11.58 21.69 0.50
CA ALA A 200 10.52 21.07 1.27
C ALA A 200 9.21 21.12 0.46
N PRO A 201 8.36 20.07 0.54
CA PRO A 201 6.99 20.25 0.08
C PRO A 201 6.43 21.48 0.81
N GLU A 202 5.79 22.37 0.05
CA GLU A 202 5.07 23.51 0.61
C GLU A 202 4.11 22.97 1.68
N LYS A 203 3.96 23.72 2.80
CA LYS A 203 3.28 23.28 4.02
C LYS A 203 2.11 22.38 3.65
N ALA A 204 2.19 21.10 4.05
CA ALA A 204 1.22 20.08 3.70
C ALA A 204 -0.18 20.64 3.97
N SER A 205 -0.88 21.02 2.90
CA SER A 205 -2.32 21.16 2.99
C SER A 205 -2.83 19.81 3.44
N ALA A 206 -3.76 19.78 4.40
CA ALA A 206 -4.42 18.55 4.82
C ALA A 206 -5.07 17.78 3.63
N ALA A 207 -5.17 18.42 2.47
CA ALA A 207 -5.65 17.86 1.21
C ALA A 207 -4.60 17.06 0.39
N VAL A 208 -3.30 17.12 0.70
CA VAL A 208 -2.27 16.41 -0.09
C VAL A 208 -2.20 14.95 0.36
N ARG A 209 -2.53 14.02 -0.54
CA ARG A 209 -2.46 12.60 -0.25
C ARG A 209 -1.03 12.19 0.10
N SER A 210 -0.88 11.40 1.16
CA SER A 210 0.42 10.85 1.54
C SER A 210 0.31 9.50 2.24
N VAL A 211 1.31 8.66 2.02
CA VAL A 211 1.50 7.36 2.68
C VAL A 211 2.86 7.38 3.39
N SER A 212 2.94 6.81 4.59
CA SER A 212 4.19 6.79 5.35
C SER A 212 4.33 5.50 6.13
N GLY A 213 5.56 5.03 6.25
CA GLY A 213 5.90 3.82 6.98
C GLY A 213 7.11 3.99 7.89
N ARG A 214 7.30 2.99 8.74
CA ARG A 214 8.44 2.86 9.64
C ARG A 214 9.05 1.47 9.50
N THR A 215 10.36 1.40 9.46
CA THR A 215 11.10 0.13 9.40
C THR A 215 10.95 -0.63 10.72
N GLY A 216 10.77 -1.95 10.65
CA GLY A 216 10.54 -2.81 11.82
C GLY A 216 9.13 -2.68 12.43
N ASP A 217 8.20 -2.05 11.71
CA ASP A 217 6.82 -1.86 12.14
C ASP A 217 5.91 -2.89 11.46
N SER A 218 5.21 -3.71 12.23
CA SER A 218 4.41 -4.82 11.67
C SER A 218 3.24 -4.34 10.80
N VAL A 219 2.59 -3.22 11.14
CA VAL A 219 1.51 -2.63 10.33
C VAL A 219 2.06 -2.12 9.00
N THR A 220 3.22 -1.45 9.03
CA THR A 220 3.92 -1.01 7.82
C THR A 220 4.32 -2.20 6.95
N GLN A 221 4.98 -3.22 7.51
CA GLN A 221 5.42 -4.39 6.74
C GLN A 221 4.25 -5.15 6.09
N VAL A 222 3.10 -5.25 6.77
CA VAL A 222 1.90 -5.86 6.17
C VAL A 222 1.35 -4.99 5.04
N ALA A 223 1.35 -3.65 5.20
CA ALA A 223 0.94 -2.74 4.13
C ALA A 223 1.87 -2.83 2.92
N ASP A 224 3.18 -2.80 3.15
CA ASP A 224 4.22 -2.89 2.12
C ASP A 224 4.13 -4.22 1.36
N PHE A 225 3.88 -5.33 2.09
CA PHE A 225 3.61 -6.62 1.47
C PHE A 225 2.34 -6.62 0.61
N TYR A 226 1.19 -6.21 1.16
CA TYR A 226 -0.08 -6.31 0.43
C TYR A 226 -0.12 -5.34 -0.77
N GLY A 227 0.38 -4.11 -0.61
CA GLY A 227 0.49 -3.15 -1.70
C GLY A 227 1.31 -3.70 -2.87
N ALA A 228 2.56 -4.09 -2.60
CA ALA A 228 3.42 -4.64 -3.65
C ALA A 228 2.91 -5.98 -4.21
N TYR A 229 2.21 -6.77 -3.40
CA TYR A 229 1.62 -8.03 -3.84
C TYR A 229 0.43 -7.81 -4.77
N VAL A 230 -0.40 -6.80 -4.48
CA VAL A 230 -1.52 -6.39 -5.33
C VAL A 230 -1.00 -5.85 -6.67
N ASP A 231 0.00 -4.96 -6.65
CA ASP A 231 0.64 -4.45 -7.86
C ASP A 231 1.21 -5.58 -8.73
N ALA A 232 1.95 -6.51 -8.13
CA ALA A 232 2.50 -7.67 -8.83
C ALA A 232 1.40 -8.53 -9.49
N LYS A 233 0.19 -8.55 -8.94
CA LYS A 233 -0.92 -9.37 -9.42
C LYS A 233 -1.76 -8.66 -10.47
N GLU A 234 -1.82 -7.33 -10.44
CA GLU A 234 -2.52 -6.49 -11.42
C GLU A 234 -1.63 -6.08 -12.61
N ALA A 235 -0.32 -6.31 -12.51
CA ALA A 235 0.67 -5.87 -13.48
C ALA A 235 0.26 -6.08 -14.95
N TYR A 236 0.44 -5.04 -15.76
CA TYR A 236 0.17 -5.05 -17.19
C TYR A 236 1.45 -5.39 -17.99
N PRO A 237 1.37 -6.19 -19.08
CA PRO A 237 0.18 -6.85 -19.63
C PRO A 237 -0.20 -8.16 -18.93
N ARG A 238 0.64 -8.64 -18.00
CA ARG A 238 0.40 -9.88 -17.25
C ARG A 238 0.97 -9.78 -15.84
N PRO A 239 0.39 -10.51 -14.87
CA PRO A 239 0.89 -10.56 -13.51
C PRO A 239 2.38 -10.92 -13.43
N ASP A 240 3.12 -10.19 -12.61
CA ASP A 240 4.52 -10.47 -12.30
C ASP A 240 4.61 -11.61 -11.28
N LYS A 241 4.62 -12.83 -11.81
CA LYS A 241 4.75 -14.06 -11.02
C LYS A 241 6.08 -14.14 -10.27
N ALA A 242 7.14 -13.50 -10.77
CA ALA A 242 8.45 -13.53 -10.13
C ALA A 242 8.46 -12.65 -8.88
N LEU A 243 7.93 -11.43 -8.99
CA LEU A 243 7.76 -10.53 -7.85
C LEU A 243 6.79 -11.12 -6.82
N ALA A 244 5.62 -11.60 -7.25
CA ALA A 244 4.64 -12.22 -6.34
C ALA A 244 5.24 -13.41 -5.57
N LYS A 245 6.10 -14.21 -6.21
CA LYS A 245 6.83 -15.31 -5.57
C LYS A 245 7.87 -14.79 -4.56
N ALA A 246 8.65 -13.77 -4.92
CA ALA A 246 9.66 -13.18 -4.05
C ALA A 246 9.01 -12.55 -2.80
N LEU A 247 7.93 -11.79 -2.96
CA LEU A 247 7.16 -11.21 -1.86
C LEU A 247 6.66 -12.28 -0.90
N ARG A 248 6.05 -13.36 -1.41
CA ARG A 248 5.59 -14.47 -0.57
C ARG A 248 6.73 -15.14 0.19
N ALA A 249 7.90 -15.32 -0.43
CA ALA A 249 9.05 -15.92 0.22
C ALA A 249 9.65 -15.04 1.32
N HIS A 250 9.53 -13.72 1.16
CA HIS A 250 10.05 -12.73 2.10
C HIS A 250 9.15 -12.55 3.33
N TYR A 251 7.86 -12.30 3.08
CA TYR A 251 6.93 -11.85 4.12
C TYR A 251 6.18 -12.99 4.80
N LEU A 252 6.03 -14.15 4.16
CA LEU A 252 5.35 -15.28 4.79
C LEU A 252 6.38 -16.21 5.43
N THR A 253 6.09 -16.68 6.64
CA THR A 253 6.85 -17.80 7.20
C THR A 253 6.75 -19.03 6.29
N PRO A 254 7.78 -19.89 6.23
CA PRO A 254 7.72 -21.13 5.46
C PRO A 254 6.52 -22.02 5.82
N THR A 255 6.14 -22.03 7.10
CA THR A 255 4.96 -22.74 7.61
C THR A 255 3.67 -22.16 7.03
N LEU A 256 3.51 -20.84 7.05
CA LEU A 256 2.33 -20.19 6.46
C LEU A 256 2.31 -20.38 4.93
N ALA A 257 3.43 -20.24 4.25
CA ALA A 257 3.52 -20.42 2.80
C ALA A 257 2.99 -21.81 2.37
N LYS A 258 3.36 -22.87 3.10
CA LYS A 258 2.82 -24.23 2.87
C LYS A 258 1.30 -24.30 3.08
N LYS A 259 0.79 -23.69 4.15
CA LYS A 259 -0.67 -23.62 4.44
C LYS A 259 -1.42 -22.87 3.34
N VAL A 260 -0.87 -21.75 2.87
CA VAL A 260 -1.41 -20.96 1.76
C VAL A 260 -1.48 -21.83 0.50
N THR A 261 -0.40 -22.49 0.10
CA THR A 261 -0.41 -23.39 -1.08
C THR A 261 -1.43 -24.53 -0.96
N ALA A 262 -1.53 -25.17 0.21
CA ALA A 262 -2.53 -26.21 0.44
C ALA A 262 -3.97 -25.68 0.30
N TRP A 263 -4.22 -24.48 0.82
CA TRP A 263 -5.51 -23.82 0.69
C TRP A 263 -5.81 -23.44 -0.77
N GLU A 264 -4.85 -22.88 -1.50
CA GLU A 264 -5.00 -22.52 -2.92
C GLU A 264 -5.38 -23.74 -3.77
N LYS A 265 -4.73 -24.89 -3.51
CA LYS A 265 -5.05 -26.16 -4.19
C LYS A 265 -6.50 -26.58 -3.96
N LYS A 266 -7.02 -26.38 -2.75
CA LYS A 266 -8.39 -26.74 -2.35
C LYS A 266 -9.43 -25.74 -2.90
N HIS A 267 -9.16 -24.45 -2.81
CA HIS A 267 -10.16 -23.40 -3.06
C HIS A 267 -10.09 -22.78 -4.47
N LYS A 268 -9.02 -23.04 -5.24
CA LYS A 268 -8.80 -22.48 -6.58
C LYS A 268 -8.90 -20.94 -6.61
N MET A 269 -8.36 -20.32 -5.56
CA MET A 269 -8.35 -18.87 -5.33
C MET A 269 -6.96 -18.49 -4.85
N ASP A 270 -6.62 -17.20 -4.89
CA ASP A 270 -5.39 -16.71 -4.28
C ASP A 270 -5.47 -16.82 -2.74
N GLY A 271 -4.51 -17.51 -2.13
CA GLY A 271 -4.56 -17.80 -0.70
C GLY A 271 -4.07 -16.66 0.19
N VAL A 272 -3.40 -15.65 -0.37
CA VAL A 272 -3.00 -14.42 0.33
C VAL A 272 -4.14 -13.42 0.35
N LEU A 273 -4.79 -13.23 -0.81
CA LEU A 273 -5.93 -12.31 -0.95
C LEU A 273 -7.25 -12.92 -0.45
N ARG A 274 -7.31 -14.27 -0.35
CA ARG A 274 -8.52 -15.07 -0.15
C ARG A 274 -9.61 -14.75 -1.18
N ALA A 275 -9.21 -14.49 -2.42
CA ALA A 275 -10.09 -14.02 -3.49
C ALA A 275 -9.65 -14.56 -4.86
N ARG A 276 -10.56 -14.47 -5.85
CA ARG A 276 -10.26 -14.80 -7.26
C ARG A 276 -9.66 -13.63 -8.02
N ASN A 277 -10.08 -12.41 -7.67
CA ASN A 277 -9.69 -11.18 -8.33
C ASN A 277 -8.69 -10.42 -7.46
N VAL A 278 -8.06 -9.41 -8.05
CA VAL A 278 -7.20 -8.47 -7.35
C VAL A 278 -8.08 -7.35 -6.78
N PRO A 279 -7.89 -6.91 -5.52
CA PRO A 279 -8.65 -5.80 -4.96
C PRO A 279 -8.31 -4.49 -5.66
N VAL A 280 -9.26 -3.57 -5.78
CA VAL A 280 -9.01 -2.21 -6.28
C VAL A 280 -8.48 -1.30 -5.17
N ASP A 281 -8.92 -1.54 -3.94
CA ASP A 281 -8.49 -0.81 -2.75
C ASP A 281 -8.16 -1.79 -1.62
N TRP A 282 -7.23 -1.40 -0.77
CA TRP A 282 -6.87 -2.15 0.40
C TRP A 282 -6.60 -1.22 1.58
N THR A 283 -6.86 -1.70 2.79
CA THR A 283 -6.58 -0.97 4.02
C THR A 283 -6.02 -1.93 5.07
N VAL A 284 -4.88 -1.57 5.64
CA VAL A 284 -4.23 -2.29 6.74
C VAL A 284 -4.41 -1.48 8.02
N THR A 285 -4.95 -2.12 9.05
CA THR A 285 -5.17 -1.51 10.37
C THR A 285 -4.58 -2.37 11.48
N GLY A 286 -4.01 -1.71 12.47
CA GLY A 286 -3.48 -2.37 13.66
C GLY A 286 -2.98 -1.38 14.69
N ASP A 287 -2.94 -1.81 15.94
CA ASP A 287 -2.33 -1.05 17.05
C ASP A 287 -0.79 -1.14 17.05
N GLY A 288 -0.23 -2.12 16.32
CA GLY A 288 1.21 -2.40 16.30
C GLY A 288 1.72 -3.18 17.52
N GLU A 289 0.84 -3.51 18.46
CA GLU A 289 1.16 -4.18 19.73
C GLU A 289 0.57 -5.59 19.80
N SER A 290 -0.67 -5.77 19.35
CA SER A 290 -1.46 -6.99 19.51
C SER A 290 -1.00 -8.17 18.65
N ARG A 291 0.04 -8.00 17.82
CA ARG A 291 0.44 -8.93 16.72
C ARG A 291 -0.70 -9.30 15.76
N GLU A 292 -1.89 -8.72 15.95
CA GLU A 292 -3.07 -8.94 15.12
C GLU A 292 -3.27 -7.70 14.25
N ILE A 293 -3.31 -7.93 12.95
CA ILE A 293 -3.44 -6.87 11.94
C ILE A 293 -4.63 -7.21 11.07
N ALA A 294 -5.51 -6.25 10.85
CA ALA A 294 -6.65 -6.43 9.97
C ALA A 294 -6.34 -5.85 8.58
N VAL A 295 -6.60 -6.64 7.54
CA VAL A 295 -6.51 -6.22 6.14
C VAL A 295 -7.90 -6.27 5.53
N THR A 296 -8.39 -5.13 5.05
CA THR A 296 -9.66 -5.03 4.33
C THR A 296 -9.36 -4.83 2.85
N HIS A 297 -9.88 -5.71 2.02
CA HIS A 297 -9.83 -5.63 0.57
C HIS A 297 -11.18 -5.20 0.02
N SER A 298 -11.19 -4.27 -0.93
CA SER A 298 -12.38 -3.89 -1.70
C SER A 298 -12.21 -4.36 -3.14
N PHE A 299 -13.25 -5.01 -3.67
CA PHE A 299 -13.30 -5.53 -5.04
C PHE A 299 -14.46 -4.89 -5.80
N GLY A 300 -14.30 -4.71 -7.12
CA GLY A 300 -15.32 -4.06 -7.96
C GLY A 300 -15.20 -2.54 -7.93
N GLY A 301 -16.27 -1.83 -8.30
CA GLY A 301 -16.29 -0.37 -8.44
C GLY A 301 -16.87 0.09 -9.77
N GLY A 302 -17.29 1.36 -9.84
CA GLY A 302 -18.04 1.91 -10.98
C GLY A 302 -19.51 1.48 -10.94
N GLU A 303 -19.96 0.77 -11.98
CA GLU A 303 -21.35 0.27 -12.09
C GLU A 303 -21.58 -1.06 -11.35
N SER A 304 -20.51 -1.74 -10.90
CA SER A 304 -20.61 -2.99 -10.15
C SER A 304 -20.58 -2.75 -8.63
N PRO A 305 -21.31 -3.53 -7.82
CA PRO A 305 -21.31 -3.40 -6.38
C PRO A 305 -19.91 -3.65 -5.80
N THR A 306 -19.51 -2.79 -4.87
CA THR A 306 -18.27 -2.99 -4.11
C THR A 306 -18.46 -4.12 -3.11
N THR A 307 -17.63 -5.15 -3.22
CA THR A 307 -17.59 -6.26 -2.24
C THR A 307 -16.33 -6.13 -1.40
N THR A 308 -16.45 -6.31 -0.08
CA THR A 308 -15.30 -6.26 0.82
C THR A 308 -15.00 -7.62 1.43
N THR A 309 -13.70 -7.92 1.58
CA THR A 309 -13.21 -9.08 2.35
C THR A 309 -12.31 -8.57 3.45
N ARG A 310 -12.57 -9.01 4.69
CA ARG A 310 -11.72 -8.70 5.84
C ARG A 310 -10.91 -9.93 6.25
N LEU A 311 -9.61 -9.71 6.39
CA LEU A 311 -8.63 -10.68 6.86
C LEU A 311 -8.13 -10.24 8.22
N ALA A 312 -7.92 -11.20 9.12
CA ALA A 312 -7.12 -11.04 10.31
C ALA A 312 -5.80 -11.79 10.13
N LEU A 313 -4.70 -11.11 10.42
CA LEU A 313 -3.36 -11.62 10.27
C LEU A 313 -2.66 -11.68 11.62
N LYS A 314 -1.82 -12.70 11.80
CA LYS A 314 -0.82 -12.70 12.86
C LYS A 314 0.54 -12.36 12.27
N ALA A 315 1.13 -11.26 12.69
CA ALA A 315 2.44 -10.84 12.23
C ALA A 315 3.26 -10.23 13.35
N ASP A 316 4.58 -10.43 13.28
CA ASP A 316 5.54 -9.67 14.04
C ASP A 316 6.69 -9.23 13.12
N ALA A 317 7.35 -8.15 13.48
CA ALA A 317 8.34 -7.49 12.61
C ALA A 317 9.57 -8.35 12.30
N PHE A 318 9.81 -9.42 13.07
CA PHE A 318 10.99 -10.27 12.96
C PHE A 318 10.70 -11.56 12.16
N ASN A 319 9.53 -12.16 12.40
CA ASN A 319 9.14 -13.43 11.79
C ASN A 319 8.25 -13.27 10.56
N GLY A 320 7.76 -12.07 10.29
CA GLY A 320 6.80 -11.81 9.22
C GLY A 320 5.41 -12.34 9.56
N ILE A 321 4.64 -12.68 8.52
CA ILE A 321 3.25 -13.16 8.65
C ILE A 321 3.24 -14.66 8.95
N THR A 322 2.55 -15.02 10.02
CA THR A 322 2.47 -16.39 10.57
C THR A 322 1.10 -17.02 10.37
N ASP A 323 0.05 -16.22 10.23
CA ASP A 323 -1.31 -16.68 9.99
C ASP A 323 -2.13 -15.66 9.18
N ILE A 324 -3.04 -16.15 8.35
CA ILE A 324 -4.01 -15.35 7.57
C ILE A 324 -5.36 -16.07 7.64
N ARG A 325 -6.37 -15.42 8.22
CA ARG A 325 -7.73 -15.95 8.33
C ARG A 325 -8.75 -14.93 7.83
N THR A 326 -9.81 -15.40 7.18
CA THR A 326 -10.96 -14.55 6.85
C THR A 326 -11.80 -14.35 8.11
N THR A 327 -12.18 -13.11 8.39
CA THR A 327 -13.14 -12.80 9.45
C THR A 327 -14.50 -12.56 8.83
N LYS A 328 -15.58 -13.00 9.49
CA LYS A 328 -16.93 -12.57 9.09
C LYS A 328 -17.02 -11.06 9.28
N ALA A 329 -17.52 -10.34 8.27
CA ALA A 329 -17.99 -8.99 8.49
C ALA A 329 -19.16 -9.08 9.49
N HIS A 330 -19.06 -8.32 10.59
CA HIS A 330 -20.18 -8.12 11.51
C HIS A 330 -21.07 -7.01 10.95
#